data_AF-A0A068YUI3-F1
#
_entry.id   AF-A0A068YUI3-F1
#
_cell.length_a   1.000
_cell.length_b   1.000
_cell.length_c   1.000
_cell.angle_alpha   90.00
_cell.angle_beta   90.00
_cell.angle_gamma   90.00
#
_symmetry.space_group_name_H-M   'P 1'
#
loop_
_entity.id
_entity.type
_entity.pdbx_description
1 polymer ?
#
loop_
_entity_poly.entity_id
_entity_poly.type
_entity_poly.pdbx_seq_one_letter_code
_entity_poly.pdbx_strand_id
1 'polypeptide(L)'
;MLTHLSDLIVAANVGIMLFFTVAVAPTIFVVLPQEWASAYVRSFFPKYYLFLGLSTAGAAALAGVALVQASLVAVALVFFLSRFWLTPLVNRARDNQQVRLFKQLHTLSVALNMLQLAVLVWILVKSLGTA
;
A
#
# COMPACT_ATOMS: atom_id res chain seq x y z
N MET A 1 7.19 15.60 -20.36
CA MET A 1 6.56 16.36 -19.26
C MET A 1 5.58 15.50 -18.44
N LEU A 2 4.60 14.80 -19.07
CA LEU A 2 3.66 13.92 -18.36
C LEU A 2 4.29 12.66 -17.74
N THR A 3 5.36 12.12 -18.33
CA THR A 3 6.11 10.97 -17.79
C THR A 3 6.74 11.29 -16.43
N HIS A 4 7.35 12.47 -16.27
CA HIS A 4 7.90 12.91 -14.98
C HIS A 4 6.82 13.09 -13.91
N LEU A 5 5.57 13.40 -14.30
CA LEU A 5 4.47 13.49 -13.35
C LEU A 5 4.09 12.10 -12.80
N SER A 6 4.13 11.05 -13.63
CA SER A 6 3.95 9.66 -13.17
C SER A 6 4.98 9.31 -12.09
N ASP A 7 6.27 9.60 -12.35
CA ASP A 7 7.36 9.31 -11.42
C ASP A 7 7.22 10.08 -10.10
N LEU A 8 6.80 11.36 -10.15
CA LEU A 8 6.56 12.14 -8.94
C LEU A 8 5.42 11.56 -8.09
N ILE A 9 4.35 11.06 -8.71
CA ILE A 9 3.26 10.40 -7.99
C ILE A 9 3.75 9.08 -7.37
N VAL A 10 4.54 8.30 -8.10
CA VAL A 10 5.15 7.06 -7.59
C VAL A 10 6.07 7.37 -6.41
N ALA A 11 6.91 8.40 -6.50
CA ALA A 11 7.79 8.84 -5.41
C ALA A 11 7.00 9.29 -4.17
N ALA A 12 5.91 10.04 -4.35
CA ALA A 12 5.02 10.43 -3.27
C ALA A 12 4.40 9.20 -2.58
N ASN A 13 3.93 8.22 -3.36
CA ASN A 13 3.38 6.97 -2.83
C ASN A 13 4.43 6.18 -2.03
N VAL A 14 5.65 6.03 -2.56
CA VAL A 14 6.77 5.41 -1.84
C VAL A 14 7.03 6.12 -0.51
N GLY A 15 7.06 7.46 -0.52
CA GLY A 15 7.22 8.26 0.69
C GLY A 15 6.13 8.01 1.75
N ILE A 16 4.86 7.98 1.34
CA ILE A 16 3.73 7.67 2.22
C ILE A 16 3.88 6.28 2.84
N MET A 17 4.17 5.27 2.03
CA MET A 17 4.32 3.89 2.49
C MET A 17 5.48 3.76 3.48
N LEU A 18 6.64 4.32 3.16
CA LEU A 18 7.83 4.29 4.03
C LEU A 18 7.59 5.02 5.34
N PHE A 19 7.06 6.25 5.28
CA PHE A 19 6.77 7.03 6.48
C PHE A 19 5.77 6.31 7.38
N PHE A 20 4.72 5.71 6.79
CA PHE A 20 3.76 4.95 7.56
C PHE A 20 4.40 3.72 8.22
N THR A 21 5.17 2.93 7.47
CA THR A 21 5.80 1.70 7.97
C THR A 21 6.86 1.96 9.03
N VAL A 22 7.71 2.97 8.84
CA VAL A 22 8.86 3.24 9.71
C VAL A 22 8.49 4.08 10.93
N ALA A 23 7.65 5.10 10.75
CA ALA A 23 7.36 6.06 11.81
C ALA A 23 5.95 5.89 12.39
N VAL A 24 4.92 5.93 11.54
CA VAL A 24 3.53 6.03 12.02
C VAL A 24 3.05 4.76 12.70
N ALA A 25 3.19 3.60 12.05
CA ALA A 25 2.69 2.34 12.59
C ALA A 25 3.36 1.96 13.93
N PRO A 26 4.70 2.01 14.08
CA PRO A 26 5.34 1.75 15.37
C PRO A 26 4.88 2.74 16.45
N THR A 27 4.80 4.03 16.13
CA THR A 27 4.36 5.06 17.08
C THR A 27 2.94 4.81 17.59
N ILE A 28 2.01 4.42 16.71
CA ILE A 28 0.63 4.06 17.10
C ILE A 28 0.62 2.94 18.13
N PHE A 29 1.37 1.86 17.88
CA PHE A 29 1.39 0.70 18.75
C PHE A 29 2.21 0.92 20.05
N VAL A 30 3.10 1.91 20.08
CA VAL A 30 3.85 2.30 21.28
C VAL A 30 3.05 3.26 22.17
N VAL A 31 2.38 4.25 21.58
CA VAL A 31 1.76 5.36 22.31
C VAL A 31 0.33 5.06 22.74
N LEU A 32 -0.43 4.30 21.94
CA LEU A 32 -1.83 4.03 22.22
C LEU A 32 -2.03 2.69 22.93
N PRO A 33 -3.00 2.59 23.85
CA PRO A 33 -3.47 1.29 24.32
C PRO A 33 -3.96 0.43 23.15
N GLN A 34 -3.82 -0.90 23.28
CA GLN A 34 -4.09 -1.85 22.20
C GLN A 34 -5.48 -1.70 21.56
N GLU A 35 -6.50 -1.38 22.36
CA GLU A 35 -7.87 -1.15 21.88
C GLU A 35 -7.94 0.04 20.91
N TRP A 36 -7.38 1.19 21.30
CA TRP A 36 -7.33 2.41 20.49
C TRP A 36 -6.43 2.25 19.27
N ALA A 37 -5.27 1.60 19.41
CA ALA A 37 -4.39 1.30 18.28
C ALA A 37 -5.11 0.44 17.23
N SER A 38 -5.83 -0.60 17.68
CA SER A 38 -6.63 -1.47 16.81
C SER A 38 -7.76 -0.71 16.11
N ALA A 39 -8.49 0.14 16.82
CA ALA A 39 -9.55 0.97 16.24
C ALA A 39 -9.01 1.94 15.18
N TYR A 40 -7.86 2.58 15.45
CA TYR A 40 -7.20 3.48 14.52
C TYR A 40 -6.82 2.77 13.22
N VAL A 41 -6.07 1.66 13.30
CA VAL A 41 -5.57 0.98 12.09
C VAL A 41 -6.70 0.43 11.24
N ARG A 42 -7.78 -0.06 11.86
CA ARG A 42 -8.99 -0.53 11.16
C ARG A 42 -9.67 0.57 10.34
N SER A 43 -9.67 1.79 10.84
CA SER A 43 -10.23 2.96 10.13
C SER A 43 -9.26 3.55 9.10
N PHE A 44 -7.96 3.46 9.37
CA PHE A 44 -6.91 4.05 8.54
C PHE A 44 -6.62 3.27 7.26
N PHE A 45 -6.35 1.96 7.36
CA PHE A 45 -5.97 1.12 6.20
C PHE A 45 -6.95 1.18 5.02
N PRO A 46 -8.28 1.16 5.25
CA PRO A 46 -9.29 1.56 4.28
C PRO A 46 -8.95 2.78 3.40
N LYS A 47 -8.60 3.89 4.01
CA LYS A 47 -8.35 5.16 3.33
C LYS A 47 -6.99 5.13 2.66
N TYR A 48 -6.00 4.58 3.35
CA TYR A 48 -4.65 4.37 2.85
C TYR A 48 -4.62 3.58 1.53
N TYR A 49 -5.26 2.40 1.50
CA TYR A 49 -5.27 1.57 0.30
C TYR A 49 -6.07 2.18 -0.85
N LEU A 50 -7.18 2.87 -0.54
CA LEU A 50 -7.96 3.55 -1.57
C LEU A 50 -7.17 4.70 -2.20
N PHE A 51 -6.52 5.53 -1.38
CA PHE A 51 -5.72 6.65 -1.86
C PHE A 51 -4.51 6.17 -2.67
N LEU A 52 -3.78 5.19 -2.18
CA LEU A 52 -2.64 4.61 -2.91
C LEU A 52 -3.07 3.91 -4.19
N GLY A 53 -4.22 3.22 -4.19
CA GLY A 53 -4.79 2.61 -5.39
C GLY A 53 -5.14 3.65 -6.46
N LEU A 54 -5.85 4.71 -6.10
CA LEU A 54 -6.25 5.78 -7.02
C LEU A 54 -5.06 6.57 -7.56
N SER A 55 -4.13 6.96 -6.69
CA SER A 55 -2.91 7.68 -7.10
C SER A 55 -2.03 6.82 -8.00
N THR A 56 -1.85 5.54 -7.68
CA THR A 56 -1.07 4.61 -8.53
C THR A 56 -1.76 4.38 -9.88
N ALA A 57 -3.10 4.29 -9.92
CA ALA A 57 -3.85 4.21 -11.17
C ALA A 57 -3.70 5.49 -12.01
N GLY A 58 -3.69 6.66 -11.37
CA GLY A 58 -3.38 7.93 -12.01
C GLY A 58 -1.97 7.96 -12.60
N ALA A 59 -0.96 7.49 -11.85
CA ALA A 59 0.40 7.34 -12.34
C ALA A 59 0.47 6.37 -13.54
N ALA A 60 -0.28 5.27 -13.52
CA ALA A 60 -0.36 4.32 -14.62
C ALA A 60 -0.94 4.96 -15.90
N ALA A 61 -1.98 5.79 -15.77
CA ALA A 61 -2.57 6.49 -16.91
C ALA A 61 -1.61 7.51 -17.57
N LEU A 62 -0.62 7.98 -16.82
CA LEU A 62 0.39 8.93 -17.28
C LEU A 62 1.72 8.27 -17.71
N ALA A 63 1.87 6.97 -17.49
CA ALA A 63 3.10 6.24 -17.78
C ALA A 63 3.27 6.04 -19.30
N GLY A 64 4.45 6.40 -19.82
CA GLY A 64 4.77 6.28 -21.26
C GLY A 64 5.42 4.95 -21.66
N VAL A 65 5.85 4.14 -20.69
CA VAL A 65 6.54 2.86 -20.94
C VAL A 65 5.60 1.71 -20.59
N ALA A 66 5.30 0.84 -21.56
CA ALA A 66 4.31 -0.23 -21.42
C ALA A 66 4.55 -1.14 -20.20
N LEU A 67 5.81 -1.54 -19.95
CA LEU A 67 6.16 -2.36 -18.79
C LEU A 67 5.90 -1.63 -17.45
N VAL A 68 6.21 -0.34 -17.38
CA VAL A 68 5.96 0.48 -16.18
C VAL A 68 4.46 0.66 -15.98
N GLN A 69 3.73 0.99 -17.04
CA GLN A 69 2.28 1.12 -17.02
C GLN A 69 1.61 -0.17 -16.51
N ALA A 70 1.95 -1.33 -17.10
CA ALA A 70 1.40 -2.62 -16.69
C ALA A 70 1.72 -2.94 -15.22
N SER A 71 2.94 -2.62 -14.77
CA SER A 71 3.35 -2.80 -13.36
C SER A 71 2.54 -1.91 -12.42
N LEU A 72 2.33 -0.64 -12.75
CA LEU A 72 1.52 0.29 -11.96
C LEU A 72 0.04 -0.13 -11.92
N VAL A 73 -0.52 -0.60 -13.04
CA VAL A 73 -1.88 -1.17 -13.08
C VAL A 73 -1.99 -2.35 -12.13
N ALA A 74 -1.03 -3.30 -12.17
CA ALA A 74 -1.02 -4.44 -11.27
C ALA A 74 -0.94 -4.00 -9.79
N VAL A 75 -0.06 -3.06 -9.45
CA VAL A 75 0.06 -2.53 -8.09
C VAL A 75 -1.23 -1.85 -7.62
N ALA A 76 -1.87 -1.05 -8.48
CA ALA A 76 -3.15 -0.40 -8.18
C ALA A 76 -4.26 -1.42 -7.91
N LEU A 77 -4.36 -2.48 -8.72
CA LEU A 77 -5.31 -3.57 -8.51
C LEU A 77 -5.07 -4.28 -7.18
N VAL A 78 -3.81 -4.52 -6.79
CA VAL A 78 -3.49 -5.12 -5.49
C VAL A 78 -3.86 -4.19 -4.32
N PHE A 79 -3.76 -2.86 -4.47
CA PHE A 79 -4.27 -1.93 -3.47
C PHE A 79 -5.78 -1.99 -3.34
N PHE A 80 -6.52 -2.05 -4.45
CA PHE A 80 -7.97 -2.21 -4.42
C PHE A 80 -8.38 -3.56 -3.83
N LEU A 81 -7.69 -4.65 -4.19
CA LEU A 81 -7.89 -5.97 -3.58
C LEU A 81 -7.66 -5.92 -2.06
N SER A 82 -6.60 -5.25 -1.63
CA SER A 82 -6.27 -5.08 -0.21
C SER A 82 -7.35 -4.29 0.53
N ARG A 83 -7.90 -3.26 -0.12
CA ARG A 83 -8.98 -2.43 0.39
C ARG A 83 -10.30 -3.19 0.52
N PHE A 84 -10.77 -3.79 -0.56
CA PHE A 84 -12.14 -4.29 -0.67
C PHE A 84 -12.31 -5.72 -0.18
N TRP A 85 -11.24 -6.52 -0.21
CA TRP A 85 -11.28 -7.92 0.20
C TRP A 85 -10.42 -8.19 1.42
N LEU A 86 -9.11 -7.95 1.31
CA LEU A 86 -8.16 -8.43 2.33
C LEU A 86 -8.39 -7.77 3.69
N THR A 87 -8.57 -6.45 3.74
CA THR A 87 -8.79 -5.72 5.00
C THR A 87 -10.07 -6.16 5.72
N PRO A 88 -11.25 -6.26 5.05
CA PRO A 88 -12.43 -6.85 5.66
C PRO A 88 -12.23 -8.27 6.19
N LEU A 89 -11.54 -9.12 5.41
CA LEU A 89 -11.23 -10.50 5.80
C LEU A 89 -10.34 -10.58 7.06
N VAL A 90 -9.28 -9.75 7.12
CA VAL A 90 -8.40 -9.64 8.30
C VAL A 90 -9.20 -9.20 9.52
N ASN A 91 -10.05 -8.18 9.37
CA ASN A 91 -10.86 -7.66 10.49
C ASN A 91 -11.87 -8.69 10.98
N ARG A 92 -12.58 -9.37 10.06
CA ARG A 92 -13.53 -10.43 10.40
C ARG A 92 -12.86 -11.61 11.11
N ALA A 93 -11.68 -12.02 10.66
CA ALA A 93 -10.91 -13.07 11.34
C ALA A 93 -10.53 -12.67 12.78
N ARG A 94 -10.18 -11.39 13.00
CA ARG A 94 -9.90 -10.87 14.34
C ARG A 94 -11.16 -10.79 15.22
N ASP A 95 -12.26 -10.29 14.68
CA ASP A 95 -13.53 -10.13 15.40
C ASP A 95 -14.11 -11.49 15.81
N ASN A 96 -13.94 -12.52 14.97
CA ASN A 96 -14.34 -13.89 15.26
C ASN A 96 -13.29 -14.66 16.10
N GLN A 97 -12.26 -14.00 16.64
CA GLN A 97 -11.20 -14.61 17.43
C GLN A 97 -10.47 -15.79 16.75
N GLN A 98 -10.44 -15.80 15.40
CA GLN A 98 -9.78 -16.83 14.61
C GLN A 98 -8.27 -16.57 14.51
N VAL A 99 -7.54 -16.81 15.61
CA VAL A 99 -6.13 -16.40 15.79
C VAL A 99 -5.22 -16.85 14.64
N ARG A 100 -5.34 -18.11 14.19
CA ARG A 100 -4.50 -18.64 13.11
C ARG A 100 -4.77 -17.95 11.78
N LEU A 101 -6.05 -17.79 11.41
CA LEU A 101 -6.45 -17.14 10.18
C LEU A 101 -6.08 -15.65 10.19
N PHE A 102 -6.32 -14.97 11.31
CA PHE A 102 -5.91 -13.57 11.49
C PHE A 102 -4.40 -13.39 11.25
N LYS A 103 -3.56 -14.22 11.87
CA LYS A 103 -2.10 -14.15 11.67
C LYS A 103 -1.71 -14.37 10.21
N GLN A 104 -2.31 -15.36 9.54
CA GLN A 104 -2.04 -15.64 8.13
C GLN A 104 -2.43 -14.47 7.23
N LEU A 105 -3.66 -13.98 7.35
CA LEU A 105 -4.17 -12.87 6.54
C LEU A 105 -3.43 -11.56 6.82
N HIS A 106 -3.12 -11.28 8.10
CA HIS A 106 -2.35 -10.10 8.47
C HIS A 106 -0.95 -10.15 7.87
N THR A 107 -0.23 -11.27 8.03
CA THR A 107 1.11 -11.45 7.44
C THR A 107 1.07 -11.31 5.92
N LEU A 108 0.07 -11.92 5.26
CA LEU A 108 -0.14 -11.79 3.83
C LEU A 108 -0.34 -10.33 3.41
N SER A 109 -1.19 -9.58 4.13
CA SER A 109 -1.43 -8.16 3.82
C SER A 109 -0.18 -7.30 3.96
N VAL A 110 0.62 -7.52 5.01
CA VAL A 110 1.89 -6.80 5.20
C VAL A 110 2.88 -7.17 4.10
N ALA A 111 3.01 -8.46 3.77
CA ALA A 111 3.90 -8.93 2.70
C ALA A 111 3.52 -8.34 1.33
N LEU A 112 2.22 -8.31 1.00
CA LEU A 112 1.73 -7.68 -0.24
C LEU A 112 2.05 -6.18 -0.27
N ASN A 113 1.82 -5.46 0.84
CA ASN A 113 2.14 -4.04 0.92
C ASN A 113 3.66 -3.79 0.76
N MET A 114 4.51 -4.65 1.32
CA MET A 114 5.97 -4.56 1.13
C MET A 114 6.41 -4.90 -0.30
N LEU A 115 5.76 -5.87 -0.94
CA LEU A 115 6.00 -6.19 -2.35
C LEU A 115 5.62 -5.02 -3.25
N GLN A 116 4.47 -4.39 -3.01
CA GLN A 116 4.04 -3.20 -3.75
C GLN A 116 5.05 -2.06 -3.58
N LEU A 117 5.54 -1.81 -2.37
CA LEU A 117 6.58 -0.83 -2.12
C LEU A 117 7.86 -1.15 -2.92
N ALA A 118 8.32 -2.40 -2.90
CA ALA A 118 9.50 -2.82 -3.65
C ALA A 118 9.34 -2.61 -5.16
N VAL A 119 8.15 -2.93 -5.72
CA VAL A 119 7.84 -2.69 -7.14
C VAL A 119 7.84 -1.20 -7.47
N LEU A 120 7.24 -0.35 -6.62
CA LEU A 120 7.25 1.10 -6.84
C LEU A 120 8.66 1.69 -6.78
N VAL A 121 9.51 1.23 -5.85
CA VAL A 121 10.92 1.62 -5.78
C VAL A 121 11.67 1.16 -7.04
N TRP A 122 11.45 -0.07 -7.49
CA TRP A 122 12.05 -0.59 -8.73
C TRP A 122 11.66 0.26 -9.95
N ILE A 123 10.40 0.71 -10.04
CA ILE A 123 9.94 1.61 -11.10
C ILE A 123 10.74 2.93 -11.09
N LEU A 124 10.93 3.54 -9.92
CA LEU A 124 11.71 4.77 -9.80
C LEU A 124 13.17 4.58 -10.21
N VAL A 125 13.82 3.50 -9.75
CA VAL A 125 15.20 3.18 -10.11
C VAL A 125 15.33 2.97 -11.61
N LYS A 126 14.38 2.26 -12.23
CA LYS A 126 14.35 2.06 -13.68
C LYS A 126 14.19 3.38 -14.42
N SER A 127 13.33 4.29 -13.96
CA SER A 127 13.12 5.59 -14.59
C SER A 127 14.40 6.44 -14.58
N LEU A 128 15.14 6.44 -13.45
CA LEU A 128 16.43 7.12 -13.32
C LEU A 128 17.50 6.60 -14.29
N GLY A 129 17.52 5.29 -14.57
CA GLY A 129 18.48 4.69 -15.52
C GLY A 129 18.13 4.90 -16.99
N THR A 130 16.94 5.45 -17.29
CA THR A 130 16.49 5.78 -18.66
C THR A 130 16.51 7.29 -18.96
N ALA A 131 16.82 8.12 -17.97
CA ALA A 131 17.00 9.57 -18.10
C ALA A 131 18.46 9.90 -18.48
#